data_AF-A0A6L5FZS8-F1
#
_entry.id   AF-A0A6L5FZS8-F1
#
_cell.length_a   1.000
_cell.length_b   1.000
_cell.length_c   1.000
_cell.angle_alpha   90.00
_cell.angle_beta   90.00
_cell.angle_gamma   90.00
#
_symmetry.space_group_name_H-M   'P 1'
#
loop_
_entity.id
_entity.type
_entity.pdbx_description
1 polymer ?
#
loop_
_entity_poly.entity_id
_entity_poly.type
_entity_poly.pdbx_seq_one_letter_code
_entity_poly.pdbx_strand_id
1 'polypeptide(L)'
;MAENAPVVVAGVDCHSQFHHAVALDDRGRKVGELRFDATRKGCHRATGWLKSLGTVREVGVESSGSYGAELTRVLIEAGISVVEINRPHLHTRHRKGKSDGIDAEAAARQVLAGETRIAPKDTTGVVEAIRQLKVAQDGALKARAAALVQLRDLIVTAPAEMKEALSKRKTLRGRATLCRRLRPDIARMHEPSEAAKLSLRSLARRIATLDEEVVELDSQLDPLVRKTAPRTMALLGVGVGHATQLLITAGQNIDRLRGDSAFAHLCGADPIPASSGKTVRHRLNPGGDRDANSTLHMIAVVRLRYCDRTRAYVARRLEEGRTKREIIRCLKRYIARELYKSLRKDLIAIAQA
;
A
#
# COMPACT_ATOMS: atom_id res chain seq x y z
N MET A 1 47.62 15.91 -9.55
CA MET A 1 46.74 14.87 -10.11
C MET A 1 45.75 14.52 -9.03
N ALA A 2 44.48 14.90 -9.14
CA ALA A 2 43.48 14.52 -8.16
C ALA A 2 43.26 13.02 -8.29
N GLU A 3 43.73 12.26 -7.29
CA GLU A 3 43.49 10.83 -7.20
C GLU A 3 41.97 10.61 -7.20
N ASN A 4 41.47 9.94 -8.23
CA ASN A 4 40.03 9.74 -8.39
C ASN A 4 39.57 8.84 -7.24
N ALA A 5 38.78 9.37 -6.31
CA ALA A 5 38.34 8.63 -5.14
C ALA A 5 37.65 7.32 -5.59
N PRO A 6 37.91 6.18 -4.90
CA PRO A 6 37.36 4.90 -5.31
C PRO A 6 35.83 4.96 -5.35
N VAL A 7 35.23 4.42 -6.40
CA VAL A 7 33.77 4.37 -6.54
C VAL A 7 33.22 3.25 -5.67
N VAL A 8 32.21 3.56 -4.86
CA VAL A 8 31.59 2.62 -3.92
C VAL A 8 30.12 2.43 -4.24
N VAL A 9 29.67 1.18 -4.22
CA VAL A 9 28.25 0.82 -4.15
C VAL A 9 27.98 0.10 -2.85
N ALA A 10 26.78 0.22 -2.30
CA ALA A 10 26.43 -0.49 -1.08
C ALA A 10 25.06 -1.15 -1.16
N GLY A 11 24.87 -2.15 -0.31
CA GLY A 11 23.60 -2.81 -0.07
C GLY A 11 23.33 -2.85 1.41
N VAL A 12 22.06 -2.66 1.79
CA VAL A 12 21.64 -2.61 3.18
C VAL A 12 20.43 -3.50 3.40
N ASP A 13 20.60 -4.41 4.35
CA ASP A 13 19.52 -5.20 4.92
C ASP A 13 18.98 -4.50 6.18
N CYS A 14 17.67 -4.28 6.21
CA CYS A 14 17.02 -3.39 7.16
C CYS A 14 16.08 -4.16 8.11
N HIS A 15 16.41 -4.14 9.41
CA HIS A 15 15.59 -4.68 10.50
C HIS A 15 15.12 -3.59 11.47
N SER A 16 14.24 -3.95 12.41
CA SER A 16 13.60 -3.02 13.34
C SER A 16 14.53 -2.37 14.38
N GLN A 17 15.62 -3.05 14.76
CA GLN A 17 16.54 -2.57 15.80
C GLN A 17 17.88 -2.12 15.22
N PHE A 18 18.39 -2.85 14.23
CA PHE A 18 19.66 -2.57 13.59
C PHE A 18 19.54 -2.80 12.08
N HIS A 19 20.44 -2.19 11.34
CA HIS A 19 20.62 -2.39 9.92
C HIS A 19 22.03 -2.91 9.69
N HIS A 20 22.21 -3.54 8.54
CA HIS A 20 23.46 -4.15 8.18
C HIS A 20 23.82 -3.75 6.75
N ALA A 21 24.95 -3.06 6.58
CA ALA A 21 25.41 -2.54 5.30
C ALA A 21 26.69 -3.22 4.85
N VAL A 22 26.78 -3.53 3.56
CA VAL A 22 28.01 -4.01 2.89
C VAL A 22 28.32 -3.08 1.73
N ALA A 23 29.57 -2.64 1.66
CA ALA A 23 30.09 -1.78 0.61
C ALA A 23 31.03 -2.58 -0.32
N LEU A 24 30.86 -2.38 -1.63
CA LEU A 24 31.68 -2.98 -2.68
C LEU A 24 32.35 -1.88 -3.53
N ASP A 25 33.52 -2.17 -4.07
CA ASP A 25 34.12 -1.35 -5.12
C ASP A 25 33.50 -1.62 -6.51
N ASP A 26 34.00 -0.92 -7.53
CA ASP A 26 33.60 -1.06 -8.93
C ASP A 26 33.85 -2.46 -9.52
N ARG A 27 34.74 -3.25 -8.92
CA ARG A 27 35.06 -4.64 -9.28
C ARG A 27 34.27 -5.67 -8.46
N GLY A 28 33.41 -5.22 -7.53
CA GLY A 28 32.61 -6.09 -6.68
C GLY A 28 33.37 -6.75 -5.54
N ARG A 29 34.56 -6.22 -5.20
CA ARG A 29 35.30 -6.62 -3.99
C ARG A 29 34.70 -5.89 -2.79
N LYS A 30 34.54 -6.60 -1.68
CA LYS A 30 34.05 -6.04 -0.43
C LYS A 30 35.10 -5.09 0.16
N VAL A 31 34.74 -3.82 0.34
CA VAL A 31 35.60 -2.78 0.91
C VAL A 31 35.23 -2.44 2.35
N GLY A 32 34.05 -2.85 2.81
CA GLY A 32 33.65 -2.67 4.21
C GLY A 32 32.31 -3.29 4.54
N GLU A 33 32.04 -3.38 5.84
CA GLU A 33 30.79 -3.84 6.44
C GLU A 33 30.51 -3.03 7.69
N LEU A 34 29.25 -2.69 7.93
CA LEU A 34 28.84 -1.92 9.10
C LEU A 34 27.48 -2.39 9.61
N ARG A 35 27.44 -2.76 10.89
CA ARG A 35 26.21 -2.87 11.67
C ARG A 35 25.93 -1.55 12.38
N PHE A 36 24.69 -1.07 12.32
CA PHE A 36 24.30 0.17 12.97
C PHE A 36 22.86 0.17 13.45
N ASP A 37 22.57 0.98 14.46
CA ASP A 37 21.23 1.06 15.05
C ASP A 37 20.25 1.66 14.04
N ALA A 38 19.02 1.16 14.03
CA ALA A 38 17.90 1.66 13.22
C ALA A 38 17.36 2.99 13.79
N THR A 39 18.25 3.96 13.98
CA THR A 39 17.98 5.30 14.50
C THR A 39 18.52 6.34 13.54
N ARG A 40 18.01 7.57 13.62
CA ARG A 40 18.54 8.69 12.81
C ARG A 40 20.05 8.87 12.97
N LYS A 41 20.54 8.82 14.21
CA LYS A 41 22.00 8.89 14.52
C LYS A 41 22.77 7.74 13.86
N GLY A 42 22.23 6.52 13.93
CA GLY A 42 22.82 5.34 13.27
C GLY A 42 22.87 5.49 11.75
N CYS A 43 21.80 6.01 11.13
CA CYS A 43 21.73 6.26 9.69
C CYS A 43 22.73 7.33 9.23
N HIS A 44 22.89 8.43 9.98
CA HIS A 44 23.92 9.43 9.69
C HIS A 44 25.33 8.86 9.85
N ARG A 45 25.58 8.02 10.87
CA ARG A 45 26.86 7.31 11.03
C ARG A 45 27.15 6.41 9.84
N ALA A 46 26.17 5.64 9.38
CA ALA A 46 26.31 4.78 8.20
C ALA A 46 26.60 5.60 6.93
N THR A 47 25.95 6.76 6.78
CA THR A 47 26.19 7.68 5.66
C THR A 47 27.60 8.25 5.67
N GLY A 48 28.10 8.67 6.85
CA GLY A 48 29.49 9.13 7.02
C GLY A 48 30.50 8.03 6.75
N TRP A 49 30.23 6.80 7.22
CA TRP A 49 31.04 5.63 6.93
C TRP A 49 31.12 5.34 5.42
N LEU A 50 29.99 5.33 4.70
CA LEU A 50 29.98 5.15 3.25
C LEU A 50 30.81 6.23 2.52
N LYS A 51 30.69 7.50 2.92
CA LYS A 51 31.47 8.60 2.34
C LYS A 51 32.96 8.49 2.64
N SER A 52 33.34 7.89 3.78
CA SER A 52 34.75 7.66 4.12
C SER A 52 35.41 6.58 3.26
N LEU A 53 34.62 5.70 2.63
CA LEU A 53 35.11 4.63 1.76
C LEU A 53 35.36 5.09 0.30
N GLY A 54 34.85 6.26 -0.09
CA GLY A 54 35.03 6.81 -1.44
C GLY A 54 33.79 7.52 -1.98
N THR A 55 33.72 7.67 -3.31
CA THR A 55 32.57 8.29 -3.98
C THR A 55 31.43 7.29 -4.08
N VAL A 56 30.40 7.49 -3.26
CA VAL A 56 29.20 6.62 -3.23
C VAL A 56 28.38 6.85 -4.49
N ARG A 57 28.33 5.84 -5.36
CA ARG A 57 27.54 5.86 -6.59
C ARG A 57 26.06 5.64 -6.30
N GLU A 58 25.74 4.57 -5.58
CA GLU A 58 24.37 4.11 -5.36
C GLU A 58 24.29 3.15 -4.17
N VAL A 59 23.17 3.18 -3.45
CA VAL A 59 22.91 2.31 -2.30
C VAL A 59 21.60 1.55 -2.52
N GLY A 60 21.67 0.23 -2.47
CA GLY A 60 20.51 -0.65 -2.50
C GLY A 60 19.95 -0.81 -1.09
N VAL A 61 18.70 -0.44 -0.88
CA VAL A 61 18.03 -0.55 0.43
C VAL A 61 16.87 -1.52 0.32
N GLU A 62 16.90 -2.58 1.13
CA GLU A 62 15.74 -3.44 1.29
C GLU A 62 14.65 -2.75 2.12
N SER A 63 13.39 -3.01 1.79
CA SER A 63 12.24 -2.49 2.55
C SER A 63 12.28 -0.96 2.74
N SER A 64 12.63 -0.23 1.67
CA SER A 64 12.87 1.23 1.67
C SER A 64 11.70 2.08 2.20
N GLY A 65 10.46 1.58 2.14
CA GLY A 65 9.26 2.21 2.70
C GLY A 65 8.82 1.68 4.08
N SER A 66 9.62 0.83 4.73
CA SER A 66 9.31 0.19 6.02
C SER A 66 10.53 0.27 6.95
N TYR A 67 11.20 -0.83 7.29
CA TYR A 67 12.37 -0.81 8.17
C TYR A 67 13.50 0.11 7.66
N GLY A 68 13.68 0.20 6.34
CA GLY A 68 14.67 1.07 5.72
C GLY A 68 14.23 2.52 5.50
N ALA A 69 13.05 2.93 6.00
CA ALA A 69 12.48 4.26 5.71
C ALA A 69 13.37 5.42 6.18
N GLU A 70 13.86 5.35 7.41
CA GLU A 70 14.71 6.42 7.95
C GLU A 70 16.05 6.50 7.21
N LEU A 71 16.68 5.35 6.97
CA LEU A 71 17.92 5.28 6.20
C LEU A 71 17.75 5.85 4.78
N THR A 72 16.65 5.50 4.11
CA THR A 72 16.35 5.98 2.76
C THR A 72 16.26 7.51 2.74
N ARG A 73 15.57 8.12 3.71
CA ARG A 73 15.48 9.59 3.83
C ARG A 73 16.84 10.23 4.06
N VAL A 74 17.63 9.70 5.00
CA VAL A 74 18.96 10.24 5.33
C VAL A 74 19.93 10.15 4.15
N LEU A 75 19.90 9.05 3.38
CA LEU A 75 20.73 8.90 2.18
C LEU A 75 20.32 9.90 1.08
N ILE A 76 19.02 10.05 0.84
CA ILE A 76 18.49 11.02 -0.15
C ILE A 76 18.83 12.46 0.27
N GLU A 77 18.64 12.82 1.54
CA GLU A 77 19.02 14.12 2.11
C GLU A 77 20.52 14.40 1.94
N ALA A 78 21.35 13.35 2.04
CA ALA A 78 22.80 13.43 1.83
C ALA A 78 23.24 13.46 0.36
N GLY A 79 22.30 13.48 -0.60
CA GLY A 79 22.53 13.51 -2.04
C GLY A 79 22.94 12.16 -2.64
N ILE A 80 22.71 11.05 -1.95
CA ILE A 80 23.09 9.70 -2.38
C ILE A 80 21.94 9.04 -3.13
N SER A 81 22.21 8.48 -4.31
CA SER A 81 21.22 7.68 -5.06
C SER A 81 20.84 6.43 -4.29
N VAL A 82 19.54 6.20 -4.12
CA VAL A 82 18.98 5.02 -3.46
C VAL A 82 18.17 4.21 -4.45
N VAL A 83 18.39 2.90 -4.47
CA VAL A 83 17.60 1.93 -5.22
C VAL A 83 16.86 1.01 -4.25
N GLU A 84 15.58 0.81 -4.50
CA GLU A 84 14.78 -0.17 -3.78
C GLU A 84 15.10 -1.59 -4.26
N ILE A 85 15.55 -2.43 -3.33
CA ILE A 85 15.83 -3.85 -3.58
C ILE A 85 14.62 -4.67 -3.10
N ASN A 86 13.94 -5.32 -4.05
CA ASN A 86 12.76 -6.13 -3.80
C ASN A 86 13.11 -7.62 -3.80
N ARG A 87 13.26 -8.22 -2.61
CA ARG A 87 13.55 -9.64 -2.31
C ARG A 87 14.74 -10.26 -3.06
N PRO A 88 15.72 -10.86 -2.35
CA PRO A 88 16.77 -11.63 -3.01
C PRO A 88 16.20 -12.86 -3.75
N HIS A 89 16.84 -13.23 -4.86
CA HIS A 89 16.54 -14.45 -5.61
C HIS A 89 16.52 -15.69 -4.70
N LEU A 90 15.40 -16.43 -4.71
CA LEU A 90 15.20 -17.66 -3.91
C LEU A 90 16.37 -18.65 -4.01
N HIS A 91 16.99 -18.76 -5.19
CA HIS A 91 18.11 -19.67 -5.44
C HIS A 91 19.40 -19.29 -4.68
N THR A 92 19.63 -18.00 -4.40
CA THR A 92 20.85 -17.54 -3.71
C THR A 92 20.82 -17.94 -2.23
N ARG A 93 19.64 -17.87 -1.59
CA ARG A 93 19.44 -18.26 -0.18
C ARG A 93 19.74 -19.73 0.10
N HIS A 94 19.43 -20.62 -0.85
CA HIS A 94 19.66 -22.05 -0.67
C HIS A 94 21.15 -22.45 -0.69
N ARG A 95 22.04 -21.66 -1.31
CA ARG A 95 23.46 -22.03 -1.49
C ARG A 95 24.42 -21.42 -0.47
N LYS A 96 24.10 -20.27 0.13
CA LYS A 96 25.03 -19.52 1.00
C LYS A 96 24.64 -19.48 2.48
N GLY A 97 23.45 -19.95 2.85
CA GLY A 97 22.91 -19.78 4.21
C GLY A 97 22.23 -18.42 4.40
N LYS A 98 21.88 -18.10 5.66
CA LYS A 98 21.15 -16.87 6.03
C LYS A 98 21.94 -16.09 7.08
N SER A 99 22.39 -14.89 6.72
CA SER A 99 22.87 -13.88 7.66
C SER A 99 22.63 -12.49 7.07
N ASP A 100 22.47 -11.49 7.94
CA ASP A 100 22.19 -10.10 7.52
C ASP A 100 23.33 -9.53 6.63
N GLY A 101 24.56 -10.01 6.82
CA GLY A 101 25.71 -9.67 5.96
C GLY A 101 25.63 -10.25 4.55
N ILE A 102 25.14 -11.48 4.42
CA ILE A 102 24.95 -12.13 3.12
C ILE A 102 23.83 -11.43 2.34
N ASP A 103 22.72 -11.09 3.01
CA ASP A 103 21.60 -10.39 2.38
C ASP A 103 22.00 -8.96 1.97
N ALA A 104 22.73 -8.22 2.82
CA ALA A 104 23.27 -6.90 2.49
C ALA A 104 24.27 -6.94 1.32
N GLU A 105 25.19 -7.92 1.27
CA GLU A 105 26.10 -8.10 0.14
C GLU A 105 25.35 -8.46 -1.14
N ALA A 106 24.32 -9.31 -1.06
CA ALA A 106 23.49 -9.66 -2.21
C ALA A 106 22.76 -8.44 -2.77
N ALA A 107 22.25 -7.56 -1.90
CA ALA A 107 21.69 -6.27 -2.31
C ALA A 107 22.75 -5.38 -3.00
N ALA A 108 23.96 -5.29 -2.44
CA ALA A 108 25.05 -4.50 -3.02
C ALA A 108 25.45 -5.00 -4.43
N ARG A 109 25.46 -6.33 -4.62
CA ARG A 109 25.77 -6.95 -5.92
C ARG A 109 24.67 -6.70 -6.95
N GLN A 110 23.39 -6.70 -6.57
CA GLN A 110 22.29 -6.34 -7.48
C GLN A 110 22.40 -4.90 -7.97
N VAL A 111 22.77 -3.98 -7.08
CA VAL A 111 23.05 -2.57 -7.43
C VAL A 111 24.24 -2.49 -8.38
N LEU A 112 25.33 -3.22 -8.09
CA LEU A 112 26.52 -3.22 -8.94
C LEU A 112 26.20 -3.69 -10.36
N ALA A 113 25.44 -4.77 -10.48
CA ALA A 113 25.02 -5.37 -11.75
C ALA A 113 24.00 -4.51 -12.53
N GLY A 114 23.35 -3.55 -11.86
CA GLY A 114 22.34 -2.69 -12.48
C GLY A 114 21.03 -3.43 -12.83
N GLU A 115 20.79 -4.58 -12.19
CA GLU A 115 19.62 -5.43 -12.42
C GLU A 115 18.30 -4.75 -12.03
N THR A 116 18.35 -3.94 -10.96
CA THR A 116 17.19 -3.17 -10.47
C THR A 116 17.57 -1.70 -10.39
N ARG A 117 16.74 -0.82 -10.97
CA ARG A 117 16.84 0.65 -10.87
C ARG A 117 15.47 1.23 -10.56
N ILE A 118 14.87 0.76 -9.48
CA ILE A 118 13.59 1.27 -8.97
C ILE A 118 13.93 2.28 -7.89
N ALA A 119 13.61 3.55 -8.13
CA ALA A 119 13.72 4.56 -7.09
C ALA A 119 12.68 4.27 -5.99
N PRO A 120 13.06 4.37 -4.70
CA PRO A 120 12.12 4.23 -3.60
C PRO A 120 11.02 5.29 -3.70
N LYS A 121 9.86 5.02 -3.09
CA LYS A 121 8.82 6.05 -2.97
C LYS A 121 9.33 7.20 -2.12
N ASP A 122 9.03 8.42 -2.54
CA ASP A 122 9.20 9.59 -1.70
C ASP A 122 8.26 9.49 -0.49
N THR A 123 8.85 9.45 0.70
CA THR A 123 8.16 9.35 1.99
C THR A 123 8.29 10.64 2.83
N THR A 124 8.51 11.78 2.18
CA THR A 124 8.67 13.09 2.84
C THR A 124 7.50 14.04 2.56
N GLY A 125 6.72 13.80 1.50
CA GLY A 125 5.66 14.69 1.07
C GLY A 125 4.23 14.29 1.49
N VAL A 126 3.25 15.00 0.93
CA VAL A 126 1.82 14.87 1.24
C VAL A 126 1.26 13.46 1.00
N VAL A 127 1.79 12.72 0.01
CA VAL A 127 1.33 11.35 -0.26
C VAL A 127 1.67 10.41 0.89
N GLU A 128 2.79 10.63 1.59
CA GLU A 128 3.14 9.86 2.78
C GLU A 128 2.24 10.20 3.96
N ALA A 129 1.88 11.48 4.15
CA ALA A 129 0.89 11.88 5.15
C ALA A 129 -0.47 11.21 4.88
N ILE A 130 -0.92 11.21 3.62
CA ILE A 130 -2.13 10.51 3.18
C ILE A 130 -2.03 9.01 3.47
N ARG A 131 -0.88 8.37 3.21
CA ARG A 131 -0.64 6.96 3.53
C ARG A 131 -0.78 6.68 5.02
N GLN A 132 -0.18 7.51 5.87
CA GLN A 132 -0.22 7.35 7.32
C GLN A 132 -1.65 7.44 7.87
N LEU A 133 -2.41 8.45 7.44
CA LEU A 133 -3.83 8.58 7.79
C LEU A 133 -4.67 7.39 7.29
N LYS A 134 -4.40 6.92 6.06
CA LYS A 134 -5.08 5.76 5.48
C LYS A 134 -4.82 4.48 6.27
N VAL A 135 -3.61 4.28 6.80
CA VAL A 135 -3.29 3.11 7.64
C VAL A 135 -4.16 3.09 8.90
N ALA A 136 -4.27 4.23 9.61
CA ALA A 136 -5.15 4.34 10.77
C ALA A 136 -6.62 4.09 10.38
N GLN A 137 -7.05 4.70 9.28
CA GLN A 137 -8.42 4.57 8.78
C GLN A 137 -8.77 3.12 8.47
N ASP A 138 -7.92 2.39 7.74
CA ASP A 138 -8.15 0.98 7.42
C ASP A 138 -8.22 0.11 8.66
N GLY A 139 -7.38 0.40 9.66
CA GLY A 139 -7.44 -0.23 10.98
C GLY A 139 -8.81 -0.06 11.63
N ALA A 140 -9.29 1.19 11.72
CA ALA A 140 -10.58 1.52 12.32
C ALA A 140 -11.76 0.91 11.53
N LEU A 141 -11.74 0.98 10.20
CA LEU A 141 -12.73 0.37 9.32
C LEU A 141 -12.82 -1.15 9.53
N LYS A 142 -11.66 -1.83 9.58
CA LYS A 142 -11.58 -3.28 9.77
C LYS A 142 -12.07 -3.70 11.16
N ALA A 143 -11.62 -3.00 12.20
CA ALA A 143 -12.06 -3.24 13.58
C ALA A 143 -13.58 -3.03 13.72
N ARG A 144 -14.13 -2.00 13.06
CA ARG A 144 -15.57 -1.71 13.09
C ARG A 144 -16.37 -2.80 12.40
N ALA A 145 -15.90 -3.27 11.23
CA ALA A 145 -16.53 -4.38 10.52
C ALA A 145 -16.56 -5.65 11.38
N ALA A 146 -15.45 -5.98 12.04
CA ALA A 146 -15.39 -7.12 12.97
C ALA A 146 -16.36 -6.96 14.15
N ALA A 147 -16.44 -5.77 14.76
CA ALA A 147 -17.37 -5.52 15.85
C ALA A 147 -18.84 -5.60 15.41
N LEU A 148 -19.18 -5.14 14.20
CA LEU A 148 -20.52 -5.28 13.62
C LEU A 148 -20.89 -6.75 13.36
N VAL A 149 -19.94 -7.56 12.90
CA VAL A 149 -20.12 -9.01 12.72
C VAL A 149 -20.37 -9.68 14.07
N GLN A 150 -19.55 -9.41 15.09
CA GLN A 150 -19.76 -9.93 16.45
C GLN A 150 -21.13 -9.52 17.02
N LEU A 151 -21.54 -8.26 16.82
CA LEU A 151 -22.83 -7.77 17.27
C LEU A 151 -23.98 -8.49 16.57
N ARG A 152 -23.87 -8.70 15.24
CA ARG A 152 -24.86 -9.49 14.49
C ARG A 152 -24.96 -10.91 15.05
N ASP A 153 -23.82 -11.57 15.26
CA ASP A 153 -23.79 -12.97 15.66
C ASP A 153 -24.35 -13.16 17.08
N LEU A 154 -24.07 -12.24 18.01
CA LEU A 154 -24.71 -12.24 19.34
C LEU A 154 -26.21 -11.96 19.28
N ILE A 155 -26.69 -11.11 18.37
CA ILE A 155 -28.13 -10.87 18.20
C ILE A 155 -28.86 -12.14 17.72
N VAL A 156 -28.19 -12.97 16.91
CA VAL A 156 -28.80 -14.21 16.39
C VAL A 156 -29.12 -15.19 17.52
N THR A 157 -28.24 -15.29 18.53
CA THR A 157 -28.35 -16.22 19.67
C THR A 157 -28.96 -15.58 20.93
N ALA A 158 -29.29 -14.29 20.90
CA ALA A 158 -29.92 -13.59 22.02
C ALA A 158 -31.35 -14.11 22.29
N PRO A 159 -31.87 -13.97 23.53
CA PRO A 159 -33.26 -14.26 23.85
C PRO A 159 -34.25 -13.59 22.88
N ALA A 160 -35.36 -14.27 22.58
CA ALA A 160 -36.30 -13.89 21.52
C ALA A 160 -36.78 -12.44 21.64
N GLU A 161 -37.23 -12.03 22.83
CA GLU A 161 -37.70 -10.66 23.09
C GLU A 161 -36.65 -9.60 22.74
N MET A 162 -35.37 -9.86 23.04
CA MET A 162 -34.28 -8.95 22.73
C MET A 162 -34.01 -8.90 21.22
N LYS A 163 -33.99 -10.06 20.58
CA LYS A 163 -33.80 -10.17 19.12
C LYS A 163 -34.91 -9.43 18.37
N GLU A 164 -36.16 -9.58 18.80
CA GLU A 164 -37.33 -8.87 18.25
C GLU A 164 -37.22 -7.35 18.44
N ALA A 165 -36.88 -6.91 19.66
CA ALA A 165 -36.70 -5.49 19.96
C ALA A 165 -35.61 -4.84 19.10
N LEU A 166 -34.48 -5.53 18.88
CA LEU A 166 -33.39 -5.04 18.04
C LEU A 166 -33.73 -5.11 16.54
N SER A 167 -34.52 -6.08 16.11
CA SER A 167 -34.92 -6.24 14.71
C SER A 167 -35.80 -5.10 14.19
N LYS A 168 -36.35 -4.25 15.08
CA LYS A 168 -37.01 -2.97 14.73
C LYS A 168 -36.11 -2.05 13.89
N ARG A 169 -34.79 -2.19 13.96
CA ARG A 169 -33.84 -1.50 13.08
C ARG A 169 -33.37 -2.41 11.96
N LYS A 170 -33.52 -1.94 10.72
CA LYS A 170 -33.11 -2.66 9.50
C LYS A 170 -31.59 -2.85 9.39
N THR A 171 -30.80 -1.84 9.78
CA THR A 171 -29.35 -1.86 9.63
C THR A 171 -28.65 -2.29 10.92
N LEU A 172 -27.51 -2.99 10.80
CA LEU A 172 -26.70 -3.38 11.96
C LEU A 172 -26.20 -2.17 12.76
N ARG A 173 -25.86 -1.06 12.10
CA ARG A 173 -25.53 0.20 12.78
C ARG A 173 -26.70 0.73 13.61
N GLY A 174 -27.92 0.71 13.06
CA GLY A 174 -29.12 1.09 13.80
C GLY A 174 -29.38 0.19 15.00
N ARG A 175 -29.13 -1.12 14.88
CA ARG A 175 -29.20 -2.07 16.01
C ARG A 175 -28.14 -1.74 17.06
N ALA A 176 -26.90 -1.47 16.65
CA ALA A 176 -25.85 -1.03 17.57
C ALA A 176 -26.26 0.24 18.34
N THR A 177 -26.88 1.22 17.69
CA THR A 177 -27.41 2.42 18.39
C THR A 177 -28.41 2.06 19.50
N LEU A 178 -29.29 1.08 19.28
CA LEU A 178 -30.19 0.58 20.33
C LEU A 178 -29.41 -0.14 21.44
N CYS A 179 -28.46 -1.00 21.07
CA CYS A 179 -27.64 -1.75 22.01
C CYS A 179 -26.87 -0.86 22.99
N ARG A 180 -26.43 0.34 22.56
CA ARG A 180 -25.79 1.35 23.45
C ARG A 180 -26.68 1.73 24.64
N ARG A 181 -28.00 1.67 24.47
CA ARG A 181 -29.00 2.07 25.47
C ARG A 181 -29.41 0.93 26.41
N LEU A 182 -28.93 -0.30 26.18
CA LEU A 182 -29.26 -1.42 27.06
C LEU A 182 -28.77 -1.16 28.49
N ARG A 183 -29.54 -1.67 29.45
CA ARG A 183 -29.30 -1.56 30.88
C ARG A 183 -29.25 -2.99 31.43
N PRO A 184 -28.05 -3.59 31.49
CA PRO A 184 -27.89 -4.87 32.13
C PRO A 184 -27.87 -4.70 33.65
N ASP A 185 -28.45 -5.65 34.35
CA ASP A 185 -28.34 -5.80 35.79
C ASP A 185 -27.05 -6.57 36.14
N ILE A 186 -26.11 -5.88 36.79
CA ILE A 186 -24.79 -6.43 37.13
C ILE A 186 -24.90 -7.58 38.15
N ALA A 187 -25.91 -7.55 39.03
CA ALA A 187 -26.10 -8.61 40.02
C ALA A 187 -26.55 -9.94 39.39
N ARG A 188 -27.11 -9.91 38.19
CA ARG A 188 -27.72 -11.05 37.49
C ARG A 188 -26.92 -11.52 36.28
N MET A 189 -25.61 -11.29 36.26
CA MET A 189 -24.75 -11.61 35.11
C MET A 189 -24.63 -13.10 34.76
N HIS A 190 -25.02 -13.99 35.68
CA HIS A 190 -25.13 -15.42 35.39
C HIS A 190 -26.29 -15.74 34.44
N GLU A 191 -27.23 -14.79 34.25
CA GLU A 191 -28.34 -14.93 33.33
C GLU A 191 -27.93 -14.52 31.90
N PRO A 192 -28.18 -15.37 30.88
CA PRO A 192 -27.81 -15.09 29.50
C PRO A 192 -28.38 -13.77 28.94
N SER A 193 -29.56 -13.35 29.39
CA SER A 193 -30.20 -12.08 29.00
C SER A 193 -29.37 -10.87 29.43
N GLU A 194 -28.91 -10.83 30.69
CA GLU A 194 -28.14 -9.72 31.24
C GLU A 194 -26.71 -9.71 30.69
N ALA A 195 -26.09 -10.89 30.55
CA ALA A 195 -24.80 -11.06 29.89
C ALA A 195 -24.84 -10.60 28.41
N ALA A 196 -25.91 -10.94 27.67
CA ALA A 196 -26.12 -10.49 26.30
C ALA A 196 -26.29 -8.96 26.23
N LYS A 197 -27.08 -8.35 27.12
CA LYS A 197 -27.23 -6.88 27.20
C LYS A 197 -25.88 -6.19 27.40
N LEU A 198 -25.05 -6.67 28.32
CA LEU A 198 -23.74 -6.10 28.58
C LEU A 198 -22.82 -6.24 27.38
N SER A 199 -22.74 -7.44 26.80
CA SER A 199 -21.88 -7.74 25.64
C SER A 199 -22.25 -6.92 24.42
N LEU A 200 -23.55 -6.86 24.09
CA LEU A 200 -24.06 -6.05 22.98
C LEU A 200 -23.82 -4.56 23.20
N ARG A 201 -23.98 -4.07 24.43
CA ARG A 201 -23.67 -2.67 24.78
C ARG A 201 -22.18 -2.37 24.62
N SER A 202 -21.31 -3.29 25.03
CA SER A 202 -19.86 -3.16 24.89
C SER A 202 -19.45 -3.06 23.41
N LEU A 203 -19.91 -3.99 22.58
CA LEU A 203 -19.67 -3.96 21.13
C LEU A 203 -20.21 -2.68 20.49
N ALA A 204 -21.41 -2.24 20.90
CA ALA A 204 -22.02 -1.04 20.35
C ALA A 204 -21.29 0.26 20.73
N ARG A 205 -20.69 0.33 21.92
CA ARG A 205 -19.80 1.43 22.30
C ARG A 205 -18.54 1.41 21.44
N ARG A 206 -17.91 0.25 21.26
CA ARG A 206 -16.74 0.09 20.38
C ARG A 206 -17.04 0.53 18.95
N ILE A 207 -18.19 0.13 18.40
CA ILE A 207 -18.62 0.56 17.05
C ILE A 207 -18.75 2.08 16.98
N ALA A 208 -19.32 2.73 18.00
CA ALA A 208 -19.48 4.18 18.03
C ALA A 208 -18.13 4.91 18.05
N THR A 209 -17.20 4.50 18.92
CA THR A 209 -15.85 5.07 18.97
C THR A 209 -15.12 4.91 17.64
N LEU A 210 -15.22 3.74 17.01
CA LEU A 210 -14.59 3.50 15.70
C LEU A 210 -15.28 4.27 14.56
N ASP A 211 -16.59 4.55 14.67
CA ASP A 211 -17.27 5.43 13.72
C ASP A 211 -16.79 6.89 13.88
N GLU A 212 -16.60 7.36 15.11
CA GLU A 212 -16.04 8.69 15.40
C GLU A 212 -14.60 8.83 14.86
N GLU A 213 -13.73 7.85 15.12
CA GLU A 213 -12.35 7.81 14.60
C GLU A 213 -12.32 7.81 13.06
N VAL A 214 -13.21 7.06 12.40
CA VAL A 214 -13.28 7.05 10.93
C VAL A 214 -13.73 8.41 10.39
N VAL A 215 -14.70 9.06 11.03
CA VAL A 215 -15.17 10.40 10.62
C VAL A 215 -14.05 11.43 10.79
N GLU A 216 -13.30 11.38 11.89
CA GLU A 216 -12.15 12.23 12.13
C GLU A 216 -11.11 12.06 11.01
N LEU A 217 -10.71 10.83 10.71
CA LEU A 217 -9.71 10.54 9.67
C LEU A 217 -10.22 10.92 8.25
N ASP A 218 -11.50 10.68 7.95
CA ASP A 218 -12.11 11.11 6.69
C ASP A 218 -12.08 12.64 6.54
N SER A 219 -12.33 13.38 7.63
CA SER A 219 -12.31 14.85 7.63
C SER A 219 -10.93 15.43 7.32
N GLN A 220 -9.85 14.70 7.63
CA GLN A 220 -8.48 15.07 7.28
C GLN A 220 -8.10 14.62 5.87
N LEU A 221 -8.51 13.40 5.48
CA LEU A 221 -8.19 12.83 4.16
C LEU A 221 -8.86 13.55 3.01
N ASP A 222 -10.15 13.90 3.12
CA ASP A 222 -10.91 14.54 2.03
C ASP A 222 -10.25 15.82 1.49
N PRO A 223 -9.94 16.85 2.32
CA PRO A 223 -9.31 18.08 1.82
C PRO A 223 -7.91 17.84 1.28
N LEU A 224 -7.10 16.98 1.93
CA LEU A 224 -5.75 16.64 1.46
C LEU A 224 -5.78 16.00 0.08
N VAL A 225 -6.66 15.04 -0.14
CA VAL A 225 -6.78 14.31 -1.41
C VAL A 225 -7.33 15.21 -2.51
N ARG A 226 -8.33 16.05 -2.21
CA ARG A 226 -8.88 17.00 -3.19
C ARG A 226 -7.86 18.03 -3.63
N LYS A 227 -7.04 18.52 -2.70
CA LYS A 227 -5.93 19.44 -3.01
C LYS A 227 -4.82 18.74 -3.80
N THR A 228 -4.50 17.50 -3.43
CA THR A 228 -3.39 16.73 -4.03
C THR A 228 -3.74 16.21 -5.43
N ALA A 229 -4.98 15.76 -5.67
CA ALA A 229 -5.35 15.09 -6.91
C ALA A 229 -6.67 15.61 -7.51
N PRO A 230 -6.81 16.93 -7.76
CA PRO A 230 -8.05 17.52 -8.21
C PRO A 230 -8.50 16.99 -9.57
N ARG A 231 -7.58 16.79 -10.53
CA ARG A 231 -7.94 16.27 -11.86
C ARG A 231 -8.37 14.81 -11.78
N THR A 232 -7.69 14.03 -10.93
CA THR A 232 -8.00 12.62 -10.72
C THR A 232 -9.35 12.45 -10.04
N MET A 233 -9.67 13.31 -9.07
CA MET A 233 -10.97 13.36 -8.40
C MET A 233 -12.12 13.79 -9.33
N ALA A 234 -11.83 14.52 -10.40
CA ALA A 234 -12.83 14.90 -11.41
C ALA A 234 -13.22 13.74 -12.34
N LEU A 235 -12.48 12.62 -12.33
CA LEU A 235 -12.79 11.47 -13.18
C LEU A 235 -14.01 10.69 -12.67
N LEU A 236 -14.85 10.27 -13.60
CA LEU A 236 -16.05 9.49 -13.27
C LEU A 236 -15.71 8.20 -12.52
N GLY A 237 -16.36 8.04 -11.37
CA GLY A 237 -16.23 6.87 -10.49
C GLY A 237 -15.04 6.94 -9.53
N VAL A 238 -14.26 8.02 -9.56
CA VAL A 238 -13.21 8.28 -8.57
C VAL A 238 -13.81 9.07 -7.42
N GLY A 239 -13.56 8.59 -6.20
CA GLY A 239 -13.91 9.27 -4.96
C GLY A 239 -12.68 9.29 -4.06
N VAL A 240 -12.79 9.93 -2.89
CA VAL A 240 -11.64 10.17 -1.99
C VAL A 240 -10.88 8.88 -1.71
N GLY A 241 -11.56 7.83 -1.22
CA GLY A 241 -10.90 6.56 -0.93
C GLY A 241 -10.21 5.91 -2.15
N HIS A 242 -10.78 6.06 -3.35
CA HIS A 242 -10.16 5.58 -4.58
C HIS A 242 -8.88 6.37 -4.90
N ALA A 243 -8.96 7.70 -4.86
CA ALA A 243 -7.81 8.57 -5.13
C ALA A 243 -6.71 8.40 -4.08
N THR A 244 -7.05 8.27 -2.79
CA THR A 244 -6.14 7.94 -1.69
C THR A 244 -5.32 6.70 -2.01
N GLN A 245 -5.98 5.57 -2.33
CA GLN A 245 -5.28 4.33 -2.64
C GLN A 245 -4.35 4.50 -3.85
N LEU A 246 -4.83 5.13 -4.91
CA LEU A 246 -4.06 5.31 -6.14
C LEU A 246 -2.84 6.22 -5.97
N LEU A 247 -2.96 7.30 -5.17
CA LEU A 247 -1.85 8.16 -4.79
C LEU A 247 -0.77 7.38 -4.04
N ILE A 248 -1.18 6.58 -3.04
CA ILE A 248 -0.27 5.72 -2.27
C ILE A 248 0.44 4.71 -3.17
N THR A 249 -0.29 4.05 -4.07
CA THR A 249 0.27 3.08 -5.02
C THR A 249 1.29 3.76 -5.94
N ALA A 250 0.94 4.90 -6.54
CA ALA A 250 1.82 5.66 -7.42
C ALA A 250 3.08 6.15 -6.70
N GLY A 251 2.93 6.72 -5.51
CA GLY A 251 3.95 7.50 -4.81
C GLY A 251 4.05 8.93 -5.35
N GLN A 252 4.51 9.87 -4.51
CA GLN A 252 4.59 11.29 -4.89
C GLN A 252 5.56 11.53 -6.06
N ASN A 253 6.72 10.87 -6.02
CA ASN A 253 7.71 10.84 -7.10
C ASN A 253 7.27 9.90 -8.24
N ILE A 254 6.13 10.19 -8.86
CA ILE A 254 5.49 9.33 -9.87
C ILE A 254 6.37 9.05 -11.09
N ASP A 255 7.33 9.92 -11.41
CA ASP A 255 8.27 9.73 -12.53
C ASP A 255 9.19 8.50 -12.34
N ARG A 256 9.24 7.92 -11.13
CA ARG A 256 9.84 6.58 -10.91
C ARG A 256 9.17 5.48 -11.74
N LEU A 257 7.91 5.68 -12.15
CA LEU A 257 7.16 4.76 -13.00
C LEU A 257 7.38 5.10 -14.48
N ARG A 258 7.93 4.13 -15.23
CA ARG A 258 8.24 4.25 -16.67
C ARG A 258 6.99 4.14 -17.57
N GLY A 259 5.96 4.94 -17.29
CA GLY A 259 4.73 5.03 -18.08
C GLY A 259 3.54 4.23 -17.52
N ASP A 260 2.43 4.25 -18.28
CA ASP A 260 1.15 3.69 -17.84
C ASP A 260 1.16 2.16 -17.73
N SER A 261 2.01 1.48 -18.52
CA SER A 261 2.20 0.04 -18.42
C SER A 261 2.83 -0.37 -17.09
N ALA A 262 3.83 0.39 -16.60
CA ALA A 262 4.43 0.15 -15.30
C ALA A 262 3.41 0.35 -14.16
N PHE A 263 2.60 1.40 -14.25
CA PHE A 263 1.52 1.63 -13.29
C PHE A 263 0.45 0.53 -13.31
N ALA A 264 0.03 0.09 -14.50
CA ALA A 264 -0.93 -1.02 -14.63
C ALA A 264 -0.37 -2.32 -14.06
N HIS A 265 0.93 -2.60 -14.27
CA HIS A 265 1.61 -3.73 -13.67
C HIS A 265 1.61 -3.66 -12.15
N LEU A 266 1.95 -2.49 -11.60
CA LEU A 266 1.91 -2.23 -10.16
C LEU A 266 0.50 -2.41 -9.58
N CYS A 267 -0.55 -2.03 -10.30
CA CYS A 267 -1.94 -2.24 -9.89
C CYS A 267 -2.48 -3.66 -10.16
N GLY A 268 -1.66 -4.57 -10.70
CA GLY A 268 -2.09 -5.93 -11.11
C GLY A 268 -3.19 -5.93 -12.18
N ALA A 269 -3.26 -4.89 -13.01
CA ALA A 269 -4.24 -4.70 -14.07
C ALA A 269 -3.66 -4.98 -15.47
N ASP A 270 -2.39 -5.33 -15.55
CA ASP A 270 -1.75 -5.80 -16.77
C ASP A 270 -2.04 -7.29 -17.02
N PRO A 271 -2.23 -7.69 -18.28
CA PRO A 271 -2.31 -9.10 -18.63
C PRO A 271 -0.90 -9.71 -18.69
N ILE A 272 -0.64 -10.77 -17.93
CA ILE A 272 0.64 -11.48 -17.99
C ILE A 272 0.60 -12.50 -19.14
N PRO A 273 1.56 -12.48 -20.08
CA PRO A 273 1.68 -13.53 -21.10
C PRO A 273 1.80 -14.91 -20.44
N ALA A 274 0.90 -15.81 -20.81
CA ALA A 274 0.89 -17.21 -20.39
C ALA A 274 0.72 -18.09 -21.62
N SER A 275 1.58 -17.85 -22.60
CA SER A 275 1.52 -18.47 -23.92
C SER A 275 2.78 -19.32 -24.13
N SER A 276 2.60 -20.58 -24.52
CA SER A 276 3.64 -21.38 -25.17
C SER A 276 3.10 -21.83 -26.53
N GLY A 277 3.87 -21.62 -27.60
CA GLY A 277 3.46 -21.96 -28.97
C GLY A 277 2.36 -21.04 -29.55
N LYS A 278 1.46 -21.61 -30.37
CA LYS A 278 0.48 -20.88 -31.20
C LYS A 278 -0.73 -20.29 -30.44
N THR A 279 -0.81 -20.42 -29.12
CA THR A 279 -1.97 -19.94 -28.34
C THR A 279 -1.63 -18.66 -27.58
N VAL A 280 -2.33 -17.57 -27.87
CA VAL A 280 -2.20 -16.30 -27.13
C VAL A 280 -3.13 -16.32 -25.92
N ARG A 281 -2.61 -16.80 -24.79
CA ARG A 281 -3.30 -16.77 -23.49
C ARG A 281 -2.62 -15.77 -22.55
N HIS A 282 -3.45 -15.07 -21.79
CA HIS A 282 -3.01 -14.14 -20.75
C HIS A 282 -3.59 -14.57 -19.41
N ARG A 283 -2.76 -14.53 -18.36
CA ARG A 283 -3.16 -14.83 -16.98
C ARG A 283 -3.27 -13.56 -16.13
N LEU A 284 -3.92 -13.69 -14.99
CA LEU A 284 -4.02 -12.64 -13.97
C LEU A 284 -2.63 -12.37 -13.36
N ASN A 285 -2.36 -11.12 -13.02
CA ASN A 285 -1.20 -10.74 -12.22
C ASN A 285 -1.52 -10.83 -10.71
N PRO A 286 -0.99 -11.83 -9.97
CA PRO A 286 -1.21 -11.94 -8.53
C PRO A 286 -0.26 -11.06 -7.69
N GLY A 287 0.76 -10.46 -8.32
CA GLY A 287 1.86 -9.77 -7.65
C GLY A 287 1.71 -8.25 -7.52
N GLY A 288 0.66 -7.66 -8.10
CA GLY A 288 0.37 -6.23 -7.96
C GLY A 288 -0.30 -5.86 -6.62
N ASP A 289 -0.39 -4.55 -6.38
CA ASP A 289 -1.16 -3.95 -5.29
C ASP A 289 -2.65 -4.33 -5.42
N ARG A 290 -3.11 -5.17 -4.48
CA ARG A 290 -4.47 -5.73 -4.48
C ARG A 290 -5.52 -4.67 -4.17
N ASP A 291 -5.20 -3.68 -3.38
CA ASP A 291 -6.12 -2.60 -3.01
C ASP A 291 -6.27 -1.61 -4.17
N ALA A 292 -5.18 -1.32 -4.89
CA ALA A 292 -5.25 -0.61 -6.17
C ALA A 292 -6.08 -1.41 -7.20
N ASN A 293 -5.88 -2.72 -7.27
CA ASN A 293 -6.63 -3.59 -8.18
C ASN A 293 -8.14 -3.60 -7.87
N SER A 294 -8.49 -3.62 -6.58
CA SER A 294 -9.87 -3.49 -6.08
C SER A 294 -10.45 -2.12 -6.41
N THR A 295 -9.67 -1.05 -6.21
CA THR A 295 -10.02 0.32 -6.57
C THR A 295 -10.38 0.45 -8.05
N LEU A 296 -9.55 -0.09 -8.95
CA LEU A 296 -9.83 -0.12 -10.39
C LEU A 296 -11.12 -0.88 -10.72
N HIS A 297 -11.41 -1.96 -9.99
CA HIS A 297 -12.63 -2.73 -10.16
C HIS A 297 -13.86 -1.92 -9.74
N MET A 298 -13.82 -1.24 -8.59
CA MET A 298 -14.93 -0.40 -8.12
C MET A 298 -15.21 0.76 -9.06
N ILE A 299 -14.17 1.42 -9.59
CA ILE A 299 -14.33 2.45 -10.61
C ILE A 299 -15.01 1.87 -11.87
N ALA A 300 -14.61 0.67 -12.31
CA ALA A 300 -15.24 0.01 -13.44
C ALA A 300 -16.74 -0.29 -13.20
N VAL A 301 -17.10 -0.76 -12.00
CA VAL A 301 -18.51 -1.01 -11.62
C VAL A 301 -19.33 0.28 -11.66
N VAL A 302 -18.80 1.38 -11.14
CA VAL A 302 -19.48 2.69 -11.20
C VAL A 302 -19.65 3.14 -12.65
N ARG A 303 -18.61 3.03 -13.48
CA ARG A 303 -18.67 3.40 -14.91
C ARG A 303 -19.64 2.53 -15.71
N LEU A 304 -19.80 1.26 -15.38
CA LEU A 304 -20.81 0.41 -16.02
C LEU A 304 -22.23 0.90 -15.75
N ARG A 305 -22.46 1.54 -14.61
CA ARG A 305 -23.77 2.09 -14.25
C ARG A 305 -24.02 3.47 -14.87
N TYR A 306 -22.99 4.32 -14.94
CA TYR A 306 -23.16 5.75 -15.23
C TYR A 306 -22.42 6.26 -16.48
N CYS A 307 -21.64 5.43 -17.20
CA CYS A 307 -20.85 5.87 -18.36
C CYS A 307 -21.33 5.19 -19.65
N ASP A 308 -21.95 5.95 -20.54
CA ASP A 308 -22.45 5.46 -21.84
C ASP A 308 -21.36 4.82 -22.69
N ARG A 309 -20.19 5.48 -22.77
CA ARG A 309 -19.03 4.95 -23.50
C ARG A 309 -18.58 3.58 -22.97
N THR A 310 -18.64 3.38 -21.65
CA THR A 310 -18.27 2.10 -21.02
C THR A 310 -19.32 1.04 -21.31
N ARG A 311 -20.62 1.40 -21.26
CA ARG A 311 -21.72 0.51 -21.61
C ARG A 311 -21.65 0.06 -23.07
N ALA A 312 -21.43 0.99 -23.99
CA ALA A 312 -21.26 0.70 -25.42
C ALA A 312 -20.04 -0.20 -25.68
N TYR A 313 -18.92 0.06 -25.00
CA TYR A 313 -17.74 -0.83 -25.08
C TYR A 313 -18.06 -2.25 -24.61
N VAL A 314 -18.80 -2.39 -23.50
CA VAL A 314 -19.17 -3.71 -22.97
C VAL A 314 -20.12 -4.44 -23.91
N ALA A 315 -21.15 -3.77 -24.43
CA ALA A 315 -22.08 -4.35 -25.39
C ALA A 315 -21.34 -4.91 -26.62
N ARG A 316 -20.50 -4.09 -27.26
CA ARG A 316 -19.69 -4.51 -28.41
C ARG A 316 -18.79 -5.70 -28.09
N ARG A 317 -18.14 -5.72 -26.91
CA ARG A 317 -17.24 -6.83 -26.54
C ARG A 317 -18.00 -8.13 -26.22
N LEU A 318 -19.25 -8.04 -25.76
CA LEU A 318 -20.11 -9.20 -25.58
C LEU A 318 -20.52 -9.79 -26.94
N GLU A 319 -20.83 -8.94 -27.92
CA GLU A 319 -21.10 -9.35 -29.32
C GLU A 319 -19.89 -10.04 -29.96
N GLU A 320 -18.68 -9.60 -29.63
CA GLU A 320 -17.41 -10.26 -30.03
C GLU A 320 -17.14 -11.59 -29.28
N GLY A 321 -18.07 -12.08 -28.47
CA GLY A 321 -17.96 -13.36 -27.75
C GLY A 321 -17.09 -13.35 -26.49
N ARG A 322 -16.67 -12.17 -26.00
CA ARG A 322 -15.86 -12.09 -24.77
C ARG A 322 -16.72 -12.27 -23.52
N THR A 323 -16.16 -12.95 -22.52
CA THR A 323 -16.82 -13.07 -21.22
C THR A 323 -16.80 -11.74 -20.45
N LYS A 324 -17.80 -11.52 -19.59
CA LYS A 324 -17.85 -10.34 -18.70
C LYS A 324 -16.57 -10.16 -17.88
N ARG A 325 -15.95 -11.26 -17.43
CA ARG A 325 -14.68 -11.22 -16.67
C ARG A 325 -13.53 -10.67 -17.51
N GLU A 326 -13.42 -11.06 -18.77
CA GLU A 326 -12.39 -10.53 -19.68
C GLU A 326 -12.62 -9.05 -20.00
N ILE A 327 -13.88 -8.66 -20.20
CA ILE A 327 -14.24 -7.26 -20.45
C ILE A 327 -13.85 -6.38 -19.26
N ILE A 328 -14.17 -6.80 -18.03
CA ILE A 328 -13.78 -6.08 -16.80
C ILE A 328 -12.26 -5.93 -16.70
N ARG A 329 -11.48 -6.96 -17.07
CA ARG A 329 -10.01 -6.86 -17.07
C ARG A 329 -9.52 -5.81 -18.06
N CYS A 330 -10.07 -5.78 -19.28
CA CYS A 330 -9.76 -4.72 -20.25
C CYS A 330 -10.12 -3.34 -19.70
N LEU A 331 -11.31 -3.19 -19.09
CA LEU A 331 -11.74 -1.93 -18.49
C LEU A 331 -10.76 -1.47 -17.41
N LYS A 332 -10.33 -2.35 -16.51
CA LYS A 332 -9.33 -2.02 -15.48
C LYS A 332 -8.01 -1.52 -16.09
N ARG A 333 -7.54 -2.12 -17.18
CA ARG A 333 -6.34 -1.65 -17.88
C ARG A 333 -6.52 -0.25 -18.49
N TYR A 334 -7.68 0.02 -19.09
CA TYR A 334 -8.01 1.35 -19.63
C TYR A 334 -8.13 2.41 -18.54
N ILE A 335 -8.80 2.06 -17.44
CA ILE A 335 -8.94 2.93 -16.26
C ILE A 335 -7.55 3.23 -15.66
N ALA A 336 -6.69 2.21 -15.50
CA ALA A 336 -5.32 2.41 -15.01
C ALA A 336 -4.52 3.38 -15.91
N ARG A 337 -4.69 3.29 -17.24
CA ARG A 337 -4.04 4.21 -18.18
C ARG A 337 -4.51 5.65 -18.02
N GLU A 338 -5.82 5.86 -17.92
CA GLU A 338 -6.41 7.18 -17.72
C GLU A 338 -5.98 7.79 -16.39
N LEU A 339 -6.07 6.99 -15.31
CA LEU A 339 -5.67 7.42 -13.97
C LEU A 339 -4.19 7.78 -13.91
N TYR A 340 -3.30 6.98 -14.51
CA TYR A 340 -1.88 7.32 -14.55
C TYR A 340 -1.63 8.70 -15.18
N LYS A 341 -2.29 8.99 -16.30
CA LYS A 341 -2.16 10.30 -16.96
C LYS A 341 -2.65 11.45 -16.07
N SER A 342 -3.73 11.24 -15.34
CA SER A 342 -4.30 12.25 -14.44
C SER A 342 -3.43 12.45 -13.19
N LEU A 343 -3.07 11.35 -12.51
CA LEU A 343 -2.19 11.36 -11.33
C LEU A 343 -0.86 12.01 -11.65
N ARG A 344 -0.29 11.75 -12.82
CA ARG A 344 0.97 12.37 -13.24
C ARG A 344 0.85 13.89 -13.33
N LYS A 345 -0.23 14.41 -13.91
CA LYS A 345 -0.46 15.87 -14.00
C LYS A 345 -0.66 16.49 -12.62
N ASP A 346 -1.37 15.79 -11.74
CA ASP A 346 -1.61 16.25 -10.37
C ASP A 346 -0.31 16.28 -9.55
N LEU A 347 0.47 15.20 -9.55
CA LEU A 347 1.70 15.09 -8.75
C LEU A 347 2.84 15.97 -9.26
N ILE A 348 2.97 16.16 -10.59
CA ILE A 348 3.95 17.10 -11.15
C ILE A 348 3.60 18.54 -10.74
N ALA A 349 2.32 18.90 -10.73
CA ALA A 349 1.89 20.24 -10.33
C ALA A 349 2.22 20.55 -8.86
N ILE A 350 2.20 19.54 -7.98
CA ILE A 350 2.60 19.70 -6.58
C ILE A 350 4.11 19.83 -6.43
N ALA A 351 4.89 19.08 -7.20
CA ALA A 351 6.35 19.15 -7.13
C ALA A 351 6.90 20.53 -7.59
N GLN A 352 6.09 21.32 -8.30
CA GLN A 352 6.43 22.65 -8.80
C GLN A 352 5.88 23.80 -7.94
N ALA A 353 5.06 23.49 -6.93
CA ALA A 353 4.43 24.44 -6.02
C ALA A 353 5.16 24.46 -4.68
#